data_AF-A0A2R6JEW1-F1
#
_entry.id   AF-A0A2R6JEW1-F1
#
_cell.length_a   1.000
_cell.length_b   1.000
_cell.length_c   1.000
_cell.angle_alpha   90.00
_cell.angle_beta   90.00
_cell.angle_gamma   90.00
#
_symmetry.space_group_name_H-M   'P 1'
#
loop_
_entity.id
_entity.type
_entity.pdbx_description
1 polymer ?
#
loop_
_entity_poly.entity_id
_entity_poly.type
_entity_poly.pdbx_seq_one_letter_code
_entity_poly.pdbx_strand_id
1 'polypeptide(L)'
;MSDDYSGVLGAFPYALRRSDSRLFRLYAAVGGLLAAALAVFFTFALVVTVASTANLSGGTITFVRSVFILFGFLVVAPLVAPVLFVARRHRRIGGDATYDTWLGAAGVGYLVTLYCGAVASMPAQFEVGGQGATTRPEPSGVAAPVVEALYAVPEALSWSIPLVGAVVILLVHRRLR
;
A
#
# COMPACT_ATOMS: atom_id res chain seq x y z
N MET A 1 22.75 26.18 -4.48
CA MET A 1 22.26 25.09 -3.60
C MET A 1 20.89 24.69 -4.14
N SER A 2 20.78 23.52 -4.77
CA SER A 2 19.57 23.12 -5.50
C SER A 2 18.46 22.65 -4.54
N ASP A 3 17.49 23.54 -4.36
CA ASP A 3 16.26 23.45 -3.56
C ASP A 3 15.21 22.45 -4.10
N ASP A 4 15.63 21.41 -4.83
CA ASP A 4 14.69 20.47 -5.48
C ASP A 4 14.19 19.35 -4.56
N TYR A 5 14.58 19.34 -3.28
CA TYR A 5 14.18 18.31 -2.30
C TYR A 5 13.23 18.87 -1.24
N SER A 6 12.01 19.21 -1.64
CA SER A 6 10.91 19.70 -0.76
C SER A 6 10.14 18.56 -0.06
N GLY A 7 10.85 17.57 0.48
CA GLY A 7 10.24 16.44 1.19
C GLY A 7 9.62 15.38 0.27
N VAL A 8 8.54 14.72 0.72
CA VAL A 8 7.93 13.56 0.02
C VAL A 8 7.44 13.94 -1.38
N LEU A 9 6.87 15.13 -1.55
CA LEU A 9 6.34 15.58 -2.84
C LEU A 9 7.43 15.87 -3.88
N GLY A 10 8.60 16.34 -3.45
CA GLY A 10 9.76 16.53 -4.33
C GLY A 10 10.50 15.24 -4.67
N ALA A 11 10.37 14.19 -3.84
CA ALA A 11 11.07 12.93 -4.03
C ALA A 11 10.61 12.15 -5.27
N PHE A 12 9.32 12.20 -5.62
CA PHE A 12 8.76 11.54 -6.80
C PHE A 12 9.30 12.10 -8.13
N PRO A 13 9.17 13.40 -8.44
CA PRO A 13 9.71 13.94 -9.69
C PRO A 13 11.24 13.81 -9.75
N TYR A 14 11.93 13.92 -8.61
CA TYR A 14 13.37 13.72 -8.54
C TYR A 14 13.78 12.27 -8.88
N ALA A 15 13.14 11.28 -8.26
CA ALA A 15 13.46 9.86 -8.49
C ALA A 15 13.15 9.43 -9.94
N LEU A 16 12.02 9.90 -10.49
CA LEU A 16 11.64 9.63 -11.88
C LEU A 16 12.63 10.18 -12.89
N ARG A 17 13.15 11.39 -12.66
CA ARG A 17 14.13 12.04 -13.55
C ARG A 17 15.51 11.37 -13.46
N ARG A 18 15.90 10.91 -12.27
CA ARG A 18 17.28 10.48 -12.02
C ARG A 18 17.53 8.98 -12.12
N SER A 19 16.50 8.14 -12.01
CA SER A 19 16.64 6.69 -12.15
C SER A 19 16.80 6.27 -13.61
N ASP A 20 17.70 5.33 -13.91
CA ASP A 20 17.86 4.76 -15.26
C ASP A 20 16.97 3.53 -15.50
N SER A 21 16.30 3.01 -14.46
CA SER A 21 15.47 1.81 -14.55
C SER A 21 14.05 2.13 -15.03
N ARG A 22 13.66 1.57 -16.18
CA ARG A 22 12.28 1.68 -16.70
C ARG A 22 11.25 1.05 -15.76
N LEU A 23 11.59 -0.08 -15.13
CA LEU A 23 10.71 -0.76 -14.19
C LEU A 23 10.43 0.12 -12.97
N PHE A 24 11.48 0.70 -12.39
CA PHE A 24 11.32 1.63 -11.28
C PHE A 24 10.53 2.87 -11.67
N ARG A 25 10.80 3.46 -12.84
CA ARG A 25 10.05 4.64 -13.32
C ARG A 25 8.56 4.34 -13.49
N LEU A 26 8.21 3.18 -14.08
CA LEU A 26 6.81 2.75 -14.21
C LEU A 26 6.16 2.57 -12.84
N TYR A 27 6.85 1.87 -11.93
CA TYR A 27 6.38 1.69 -10.56
C TYR A 27 6.19 3.04 -9.86
N ALA A 28 7.17 3.94 -9.91
CA ALA A 28 7.11 5.22 -9.22
C ALA A 28 5.94 6.09 -9.73
N ALA A 29 5.63 6.02 -11.03
CA ALA A 29 4.47 6.69 -11.60
C ALA A 29 3.14 6.06 -11.13
N VAL A 30 2.97 4.74 -11.33
CA VAL A 30 1.73 4.02 -11.01
C VAL A 30 1.49 3.93 -9.50
N GLY A 31 2.51 3.49 -8.76
CA GLY A 31 2.49 3.39 -7.30
C GLY A 31 2.38 4.76 -6.63
N GLY A 32 2.99 5.80 -7.18
CA GLY A 32 2.81 7.18 -6.69
C GLY A 32 1.38 7.69 -6.88
N LEU A 33 0.79 7.46 -8.06
CA LEU A 33 -0.60 7.79 -8.33
C LEU A 33 -1.56 7.03 -7.40
N LEU A 34 -1.32 5.72 -7.22
CA LEU A 34 -2.11 4.90 -6.31
C LEU A 34 -1.96 5.36 -4.85
N ALA A 35 -0.75 5.73 -4.43
CA ALA A 35 -0.52 6.27 -3.08
C ALA A 35 -1.28 7.56 -2.86
N ALA A 36 -1.31 8.46 -3.85
CA ALA A 36 -2.10 9.69 -3.79
C ALA A 36 -3.60 9.39 -3.70
N ALA A 37 -4.11 8.49 -4.56
CA ALA A 37 -5.52 8.08 -4.53
C ALA A 37 -5.91 7.46 -3.18
N LEU A 38 -5.08 6.56 -2.65
CA LEU A 38 -5.30 5.93 -1.35
C LEU A 38 -5.19 6.94 -0.20
N ALA A 39 -4.25 7.88 -0.24
CA ALA A 39 -4.15 8.93 0.77
C ALA A 39 -5.43 9.79 0.80
N VAL A 40 -5.97 10.15 -0.37
CA VAL A 40 -7.24 10.87 -0.48
C VAL A 40 -8.40 10.02 0.06
N PHE A 41 -8.47 8.74 -0.34
CA PHE A 41 -9.47 7.79 0.15
C PHE A 41 -9.45 7.66 1.69
N PHE A 42 -8.29 7.39 2.27
CA PHE A 42 -8.12 7.27 3.73
C PHE A 42 -8.45 8.59 4.44
N THR A 43 -8.13 9.74 3.84
CA THR A 43 -8.48 11.05 4.39
C THR A 43 -10.01 11.23 4.45
N PHE A 44 -10.72 10.95 3.36
CA PHE A 44 -12.19 11.03 3.36
C PHE A 44 -12.83 10.01 4.30
N ALA A 45 -12.34 8.77 4.30
CA ALA A 45 -12.83 7.74 5.22
C ALA A 45 -12.61 8.12 6.69
N LEU A 46 -11.50 8.78 7.02
CA LEU A 46 -11.27 9.36 8.34
C LEU A 46 -12.29 10.48 8.65
N VAL A 47 -12.53 11.40 7.72
CA VAL A 47 -13.54 12.46 7.87
C VAL A 47 -14.94 11.88 8.11
N VAL A 48 -15.35 10.90 7.31
CA VAL A 48 -16.66 10.23 7.45
C VAL A 48 -16.75 9.47 8.77
N THR A 49 -15.68 8.81 9.17
CA THR A 49 -15.61 8.11 10.46
C THR A 49 -15.76 9.09 11.61
N VAL A 50 -15.10 10.25 11.56
CA VAL A 50 -15.24 11.31 12.57
C VAL A 50 -16.66 11.89 12.57
N ALA A 51 -17.22 12.18 11.40
CA ALA A 51 -18.57 12.76 11.26
C ALA A 51 -19.66 11.83 11.79
N SER A 52 -19.59 10.53 11.49
CA SER A 52 -20.56 9.52 11.94
C SER A 52 -20.52 9.26 13.45
N THR A 53 -19.42 9.61 14.14
CA THR A 53 -19.33 9.51 15.61
C THR A 53 -19.56 10.83 16.35
N ALA A 54 -19.87 11.94 15.66
CA ALA A 54 -20.14 13.22 16.31
C ALA A 54 -21.39 13.20 17.22
N ASN A 55 -22.27 12.21 17.06
CA ASN A 55 -23.49 12.03 17.88
C ASN A 55 -23.38 10.95 18.98
N LEU A 56 -22.19 10.39 19.22
CA LEU A 56 -21.99 9.30 20.20
C LEU A 56 -21.00 9.71 21.30
N SER A 57 -21.45 9.71 22.55
CA SER A 57 -20.64 10.03 23.74
C SER A 57 -19.92 8.78 24.27
N GLY A 58 -18.58 8.74 24.27
CA GLY A 58 -17.82 7.74 25.06
C GLY A 58 -16.46 7.25 24.50
N GLY A 59 -15.51 6.95 25.40
CA GLY A 59 -14.07 6.72 25.13
C GLY A 59 -13.65 5.52 24.26
N THR A 60 -14.56 4.60 23.87
CA THR A 60 -14.26 3.50 22.93
C THR A 60 -13.97 4.00 21.51
N ILE A 61 -14.39 5.23 21.20
CA ILE A 61 -14.30 5.88 19.88
C ILE A 61 -12.85 6.16 19.46
N THR A 62 -11.95 6.46 20.41
CA THR A 62 -10.55 6.80 20.10
C THR A 62 -9.73 5.57 19.65
N PHE A 63 -10.06 4.38 20.17
CA PHE A 63 -9.35 3.14 19.84
C PHE A 63 -9.57 2.71 18.38
N VAL A 64 -10.84 2.67 17.93
CA VAL A 64 -11.19 2.30 16.54
C VAL A 64 -10.58 3.27 15.52
N ARG A 65 -10.55 4.56 15.83
CA ARG A 65 -9.97 5.60 14.97
C ARG A 65 -8.44 5.46 14.80
N SER A 66 -7.73 5.08 15.87
CA SER A 66 -6.27 4.92 15.83
C SER A 66 -5.87 3.70 14.99
N VAL A 67 -6.65 2.62 15.05
CA VAL A 67 -6.46 1.42 14.23
C VAL A 67 -6.63 1.73 12.74
N PHE A 68 -7.61 2.56 12.38
CA PHE A 68 -7.80 3.00 11.00
C PHE A 68 -6.58 3.75 10.43
N ILE A 69 -6.00 4.67 11.22
CA ILE A 69 -4.78 5.39 10.83
C ILE A 69 -3.61 4.43 10.65
N LEU A 70 -3.47 3.45 11.55
CA LEU A 70 -2.42 2.43 11.46
C LEU A 70 -2.55 1.61 10.16
N PHE A 71 -3.75 1.17 9.79
CA PHE A 71 -3.98 0.46 8.53
C PHE A 71 -3.74 1.36 7.31
N GLY A 72 -4.19 2.61 7.34
CA GLY A 72 -3.88 3.58 6.29
C GLY A 72 -2.37 3.75 6.10
N PHE A 73 -1.61 3.82 7.19
CA PHE A 73 -0.15 3.89 7.14
C PHE A 73 0.49 2.59 6.65
N LEU A 74 0.02 1.43 7.12
CA LEU A 74 0.45 0.11 6.66
C LEU A 74 0.28 -0.03 5.14
N VAL A 75 -0.77 0.58 4.58
CA VAL A 75 -1.05 0.54 3.14
C VAL A 75 -0.21 1.55 2.36
N VAL A 76 -0.18 2.81 2.78
CA VAL A 76 0.40 3.91 2.00
C VAL A 76 1.92 4.01 2.18
N ALA A 77 2.45 3.78 3.37
CA ALA A 77 3.88 3.98 3.63
C ALA A 77 4.78 3.03 2.81
N PRO A 78 4.50 1.72 2.71
CA PRO A 78 5.31 0.82 1.87
C PRO A 78 5.18 1.13 0.39
N LEU A 79 4.05 1.68 -0.05
CA LEU A 79 3.84 2.10 -1.44
C LEU A 79 4.78 3.26 -1.84
N VAL A 80 5.00 4.19 -0.91
CA VAL A 80 5.88 5.35 -1.13
C VAL A 80 7.35 5.03 -0.84
N ALA A 81 7.63 4.03 0.01
CA ALA A 81 8.97 3.73 0.51
C ALA A 81 10.03 3.47 -0.58
N PRO A 82 9.79 2.65 -1.64
CA PRO A 82 10.77 2.46 -2.71
C PRO A 82 11.22 3.78 -3.35
N VAL A 83 10.29 4.71 -3.58
CA VAL A 83 10.60 6.00 -4.20
C VAL A 83 11.48 6.85 -3.30
N LEU A 84 11.15 6.92 -2.02
CA LEU A 84 11.95 7.65 -1.04
C LEU A 84 13.35 7.05 -0.86
N PHE A 85 13.47 5.73 -0.88
CA PHE A 85 14.74 5.03 -0.76
C PHE A 85 15.65 5.26 -1.96
N VAL A 86 15.13 5.19 -3.21
CA VAL A 86 15.89 5.54 -4.42
C VAL A 86 16.29 7.01 -4.41
N ALA A 87 15.35 7.92 -4.15
CA ALA A 87 15.63 9.35 -4.09
C ALA A 87 16.75 9.68 -3.08
N ARG A 88 16.66 9.09 -1.87
CA ARG A 88 17.66 9.28 -0.82
C ARG A 88 19.03 8.73 -1.20
N ARG A 89 19.09 7.56 -1.86
CA ARG A 89 20.35 6.94 -2.29
C ARG A 89 21.02 7.76 -3.38
N HIS A 90 20.27 8.21 -4.38
CA HIS A 90 20.78 9.06 -5.45
C HIS A 90 21.36 10.37 -4.92
N ARG A 91 20.73 10.94 -3.89
CA ARG A 91 21.22 12.15 -3.24
C ARG A 91 22.49 11.95 -2.41
N ARG A 92 22.66 10.80 -1.75
CA ARG A 92 23.75 10.59 -0.77
C ARG A 92 24.95 9.82 -1.30
N ILE A 93 24.74 8.92 -2.25
CA ILE A 93 25.75 7.96 -2.71
C ILE A 93 25.89 8.05 -4.24
N GLY A 94 24.76 8.03 -4.95
CA GLY A 94 24.73 8.04 -6.41
C GLY A 94 23.68 7.08 -6.98
N GLY A 95 23.61 7.03 -8.31
CA GLY A 95 22.68 6.19 -9.06
C GLY A 95 23.15 4.75 -9.22
N ASP A 96 22.22 3.79 -9.20
CA ASP A 96 22.49 2.38 -9.55
C ASP A 96 21.23 1.72 -10.12
N ALA A 97 21.31 1.34 -11.38
CA ALA A 97 20.18 0.72 -12.08
C ALA A 97 19.75 -0.61 -11.45
N THR A 98 20.66 -1.37 -10.83
CA THR A 98 20.35 -2.65 -10.19
C THR A 98 19.53 -2.43 -8.93
N TYR A 99 19.97 -1.50 -8.07
CA TYR A 99 19.24 -1.10 -6.88
C TYR A 99 17.84 -0.58 -7.23
N ASP A 100 17.75 0.32 -8.21
CA ASP A 100 16.48 0.91 -8.65
C ASP A 100 15.52 -0.18 -9.16
N THR A 101 16.02 -1.09 -10.00
CA THR A 101 15.21 -2.16 -10.59
C THR A 101 14.67 -3.11 -9.53
N TRP A 102 15.51 -3.56 -8.59
CA TRP A 102 15.07 -4.45 -7.52
C TRP A 102 14.08 -3.79 -6.58
N LEU A 103 14.25 -2.50 -6.29
CA LEU A 103 13.32 -1.78 -5.44
C LEU A 103 11.99 -1.48 -6.15
N GLY A 104 12.03 -1.23 -7.46
CA GLY A 104 10.83 -1.18 -8.30
C GLY A 104 10.10 -2.52 -8.35
N ALA A 105 10.84 -3.63 -8.52
CA ALA A 105 10.27 -4.98 -8.49
C ALA A 105 9.63 -5.31 -7.13
N ALA A 106 10.29 -4.96 -6.02
CA ALA A 106 9.74 -5.12 -4.68
C ALA A 106 8.47 -4.28 -4.48
N GLY A 107 8.45 -3.05 -5.01
CA GLY A 107 7.26 -2.20 -5.02
C GLY A 107 6.09 -2.81 -5.81
N VAL A 108 6.35 -3.35 -7.00
CA VAL A 108 5.33 -4.07 -7.78
C VAL A 108 4.86 -5.32 -7.02
N GLY A 109 5.77 -6.07 -6.40
CA GLY A 109 5.42 -7.18 -5.52
C GLY A 109 4.51 -6.76 -4.37
N TYR A 110 4.76 -5.58 -3.79
CA TYR A 110 3.87 -5.02 -2.75
C TYR A 110 2.46 -4.75 -3.28
N LEU A 111 2.30 -4.20 -4.50
CA LEU A 111 0.99 -4.03 -5.13
C LEU A 111 0.23 -5.36 -5.25
N VAL A 112 0.93 -6.43 -5.64
CA VAL A 112 0.35 -7.77 -5.73
C VAL A 112 -0.09 -8.25 -4.34
N THR A 113 0.77 -8.14 -3.33
CA THR A 113 0.40 -8.54 -1.95
C THR A 113 -0.73 -7.70 -1.38
N LEU A 114 -0.83 -6.42 -1.73
CA LEU A 114 -1.91 -5.54 -1.31
C LEU A 114 -3.25 -5.98 -1.93
N TYR A 115 -3.25 -6.31 -3.22
CA TYR A 115 -4.43 -6.87 -3.89
C TYR A 115 -4.83 -8.23 -3.29
N CYS A 116 -3.87 -9.14 -3.09
CA CYS A 116 -4.11 -10.43 -2.44
C CYS A 116 -4.66 -10.27 -1.02
N GLY A 117 -4.13 -9.32 -0.25
CA GLY A 117 -4.63 -8.97 1.09
C GLY A 117 -6.07 -8.50 1.07
N ALA A 118 -6.44 -7.65 0.09
CA ALA A 118 -7.81 -7.21 -0.09
C ALA A 118 -8.75 -8.38 -0.41
N VAL A 119 -8.35 -9.28 -1.32
CA VAL A 119 -9.13 -10.50 -1.63
C VAL A 119 -9.29 -11.41 -0.40
N ALA A 120 -8.21 -11.64 0.35
CA ALA A 120 -8.24 -12.44 1.57
C ALA A 120 -9.07 -11.82 2.71
N SER A 121 -9.22 -10.50 2.72
CA SER A 121 -10.04 -9.79 3.72
C SER A 121 -11.55 -9.90 3.47
N MET A 122 -11.96 -10.45 2.32
CA MET A 122 -13.38 -10.53 1.95
C MET A 122 -14.11 -11.61 2.75
N PRO A 123 -15.10 -11.22 3.59
CA PRO A 123 -15.81 -12.18 4.40
C PRO A 123 -16.69 -13.10 3.57
N ALA A 124 -17.02 -14.26 4.11
CA ALA A 124 -17.88 -15.23 3.42
C ALA A 124 -19.25 -14.66 3.07
N GLN A 125 -19.79 -13.81 3.95
CA GLN A 125 -21.06 -13.10 3.78
C GLN A 125 -20.88 -11.62 4.16
N PHE A 126 -21.40 -10.71 3.36
CA PHE A 126 -21.38 -9.26 3.59
C PHE A 126 -22.61 -8.60 2.99
N GLU A 127 -22.99 -7.42 3.47
CA GLU A 127 -24.13 -6.67 2.93
C GLU A 127 -23.63 -5.53 2.02
N VAL A 128 -24.22 -5.40 0.83
CA VAL A 128 -23.95 -4.29 -0.10
C VAL A 128 -25.23 -3.53 -0.36
N GLY A 129 -25.23 -2.21 -0.08
CA GLY A 129 -26.35 -1.34 -0.43
C GLY A 129 -27.68 -1.66 0.27
N GLY A 130 -27.65 -2.33 1.43
CA GLY A 130 -28.85 -2.71 2.17
C GLY A 130 -29.67 -3.84 1.53
N GLN A 131 -29.13 -4.53 0.53
CA GLN A 131 -29.82 -5.59 -0.22
C GLN A 131 -29.77 -6.98 0.47
N GLY A 132 -29.50 -7.01 1.78
CA GLY A 132 -29.35 -8.25 2.55
C GLY A 132 -27.98 -8.91 2.39
N ALA A 133 -27.81 -10.07 3.04
CA ALA A 133 -26.56 -10.82 3.04
C ALA A 133 -26.22 -11.35 1.64
N THR A 134 -25.12 -10.87 1.09
CA THR A 134 -24.51 -11.31 -0.17
C THR A 134 -23.33 -12.23 0.14
N THR A 135 -23.23 -13.36 -0.55
CA THR A 135 -22.09 -14.28 -0.41
C THR A 135 -20.94 -13.88 -1.32
N ARG A 136 -19.70 -14.09 -0.87
CA ARG A 136 -18.54 -13.87 -1.75
C ARG A 136 -18.60 -14.78 -2.99
N PRO A 137 -18.12 -14.33 -4.17
CA PRO A 137 -18.12 -15.15 -5.39
C PRO A 137 -17.34 -16.44 -5.20
N GLU A 138 -17.79 -17.54 -5.81
CA GLU A 138 -17.02 -18.79 -5.80
C GLU A 138 -15.74 -18.64 -6.66
N PRO A 139 -14.61 -19.19 -6.22
CA PRO A 139 -13.38 -19.22 -7.02
C PRO A 139 -13.64 -19.87 -8.39
N SER A 140 -13.28 -19.18 -9.47
CA SER A 140 -13.50 -19.68 -10.83
C SER A 140 -12.38 -19.28 -11.79
N GLY A 141 -12.29 -20.02 -12.90
CA GLY A 141 -11.26 -19.81 -13.92
C GLY A 141 -9.86 -20.22 -13.49
N VAL A 142 -8.84 -19.73 -14.22
CA VAL A 142 -7.43 -20.12 -14.04
C VAL A 142 -6.83 -19.69 -12.70
N ALA A 143 -7.40 -18.66 -12.07
CA ALA A 143 -6.95 -18.15 -10.77
C ALA A 143 -7.67 -18.82 -9.58
N ALA A 144 -8.62 -19.73 -9.82
CA ALA A 144 -9.41 -20.36 -8.76
C ALA A 144 -8.57 -20.93 -7.60
N PRO A 145 -7.46 -21.66 -7.84
CA PRO A 145 -6.66 -22.22 -6.74
C PRO A 145 -6.03 -21.13 -5.86
N VAL A 146 -5.62 -20.01 -6.47
CA VAL A 146 -5.03 -18.88 -5.72
C VAL A 146 -6.11 -18.17 -4.90
N VAL A 147 -7.28 -17.95 -5.48
CA VAL A 147 -8.41 -17.32 -4.76
C VAL A 147 -8.88 -18.20 -3.61
N GLU A 148 -8.98 -19.51 -3.82
CA GLU A 148 -9.33 -20.47 -2.77
C GLU A 148 -8.31 -20.44 -1.62
N ALA A 149 -7.02 -20.43 -1.92
CA ALA A 149 -5.97 -20.29 -0.91
C ALA A 149 -6.07 -18.97 -0.14
N LEU A 150 -6.37 -17.85 -0.81
CA LEU A 150 -6.58 -16.55 -0.16
C LEU A 150 -7.83 -16.55 0.73
N TYR A 151 -8.90 -17.20 0.28
CA TYR A 151 -10.16 -17.34 1.00
C TYR A 151 -10.10 -18.28 2.21
N ALA A 152 -9.08 -19.13 2.29
CA ALA A 152 -8.78 -19.94 3.44
C ALA A 152 -8.01 -19.18 4.54
N VAL A 153 -7.46 -18.00 4.23
CA VAL A 153 -6.79 -17.16 5.23
C VAL A 153 -7.85 -16.60 6.19
N PRO A 154 -7.67 -16.70 7.52
CA PRO A 154 -8.56 -16.05 8.46
C PRO A 154 -8.60 -14.53 8.21
N GLU A 155 -9.80 -13.95 8.14
CA GLU A 155 -9.99 -12.52 7.82
C GLU A 155 -9.15 -11.61 8.74
N ALA A 156 -9.07 -11.95 10.03
CA ALA A 156 -8.29 -11.25 11.04
C ALA A 156 -6.76 -11.26 10.78
N LEU A 157 -6.27 -12.14 9.91
CA LEU A 157 -4.87 -12.27 9.51
C LEU A 157 -4.61 -11.81 8.08
N SER A 158 -5.62 -11.37 7.32
CA SER A 158 -5.48 -10.91 5.93
C SER A 158 -4.45 -9.77 5.76
N TRP A 159 -4.32 -8.89 6.77
CA TRP A 159 -3.33 -7.81 6.81
C TRP A 159 -1.87 -8.27 6.83
N SER A 160 -1.61 -9.52 7.21
CA SER A 160 -0.26 -10.09 7.18
C SER A 160 0.28 -10.23 5.75
N ILE A 161 -0.58 -10.39 4.76
CA ILE A 161 -0.21 -10.54 3.36
C ILE A 161 0.49 -9.27 2.82
N PRO A 162 -0.09 -8.06 2.89
CA PRO A 162 0.62 -6.84 2.50
C PRO A 162 1.81 -6.53 3.41
N LEU A 163 1.77 -6.94 4.69
CA LEU A 163 2.92 -6.80 5.58
C LEU A 163 4.15 -7.56 5.06
N VAL A 164 3.97 -8.78 4.55
CA VAL A 164 5.07 -9.55 3.93
C VAL A 164 5.68 -8.77 2.77
N GLY A 165 4.87 -8.16 1.90
CA GLY A 165 5.36 -7.32 0.81
C GLY A 165 6.17 -6.11 1.31
N ALA A 166 5.68 -5.44 2.36
CA ALA A 166 6.39 -4.32 2.99
C ALA A 166 7.74 -4.76 3.60
N VAL A 167 7.79 -5.93 4.23
CA VAL A 167 9.03 -6.53 4.76
C VAL A 167 10.00 -6.85 3.62
N VAL A 168 9.53 -7.39 2.50
CA VAL A 168 10.36 -7.65 1.32
C VAL A 168 11.00 -6.36 0.79
N ILE A 169 10.25 -5.26 0.70
CA ILE A 169 10.83 -3.95 0.32
C ILE A 169 11.98 -3.56 1.26
N LEU A 170 11.77 -3.68 2.58
CA LEU A 170 12.81 -3.36 3.56
C LEU A 170 14.02 -4.28 3.46
N LEU A 171 13.82 -5.57 3.22
CA LEU A 171 14.90 -6.54 3.04
C LEU A 171 15.71 -6.26 1.78
N VAL A 172 15.05 -5.98 0.65
CA VAL A 172 15.70 -5.59 -0.61
C VAL A 172 16.52 -4.32 -0.41
N HIS A 173 15.93 -3.31 0.23
CA HIS A 173 16.64 -2.08 0.57
C HIS A 173 17.90 -2.35 1.42
N ARG A 174 17.78 -3.16 2.48
CA ARG A 174 18.90 -3.45 3.39
C ARG A 174 20.01 -4.29 2.73
N ARG A 175 19.65 -5.20 1.84
CA ARG A 175 20.62 -6.09 1.17
C ARG A 175 21.44 -5.39 0.09
N LEU A 176 20.87 -4.36 -0.56
CA LEU A 176 21.49 -3.65 -1.69
C LEU A 176 22.01 -2.24 -1.34
N ARG A 177 21.84 -1.81 -0.09
CA ARG A 177 22.32 -0.51 0.42
C ARG A 177 23.79 -0.58 0.77
#